data_AF-A0A9E2W7F8-F1
#
_entry.id   AF-A0A9E2W7F8-F1
#
_cell.length_a   1.000
_cell.length_b   1.000
_cell.length_c   1.000
_cell.angle_alpha   90.00
_cell.angle_beta   90.00
_cell.angle_gamma   90.00
#
_symmetry.space_group_name_H-M   'P 1'
#
loop_
_entity.id
_entity.type
_entity.pdbx_description
1 polymer ?
#
loop_
_entity_poly.entity_id
_entity_poly.type
_entity_poly.pdbx_seq_one_letter_code
_entity_poly.pdbx_strand_id
1 'polypeptide(L)'
;MLNNPRLLFCALSLLFLFSCSTENKKLNILIDAHYGKAVKLIFDGKDTLKIARDTSLLYSTTEGVHKVSVNDSSAKEFTVSDKGGLLNLNNREFVAYEIRYVSQDNSRANFADFNDFVLKSTILIDSFVVVPNGLLSKADSSIRKILPKLRESGTYYSGGATGFEDAFHGLKKFGKDKLFVDKFWDYDLFDEIPQTISVQTSKYAVGNTSATRSSILPVNTFLIYAFLNKDEFTVKSVKSIMEGTEDKAKQKELEDKQMKF
;
A
#
# COMPACT_ATOMS: atom_id res chain seq x y z
N MET A 1 -45.71 -16.65 36.67
CA MET A 1 -44.30 -17.07 36.80
C MET A 1 -43.92 -17.89 35.58
N LEU A 2 -43.32 -17.27 34.56
CA LEU A 2 -42.92 -17.95 33.32
C LEU A 2 -41.51 -18.52 33.50
N ASN A 3 -41.44 -19.76 33.99
CA ASN A 3 -40.20 -20.47 34.29
C ASN A 3 -39.82 -21.39 33.11
N ASN A 4 -39.62 -20.80 31.92
CA ASN A 4 -39.30 -21.57 30.72
C ASN A 4 -37.83 -21.34 30.33
N PRO A 5 -36.90 -22.24 30.71
CA PRO A 5 -35.46 -22.04 30.54
C PRO A 5 -35.02 -21.92 29.09
N ARG A 6 -35.84 -22.40 28.13
CA ARG A 6 -35.57 -22.26 26.68
C ARG A 6 -35.73 -20.82 26.19
N LEU A 7 -36.70 -20.09 26.71
CA LEU A 7 -36.90 -18.66 26.38
C LEU A 7 -35.78 -17.80 26.96
N LEU A 8 -35.31 -18.14 28.17
CA LEU A 8 -34.17 -17.47 28.79
C LEU A 8 -32.87 -17.71 27.97
N PHE A 9 -32.64 -18.95 27.52
CA PHE A 9 -31.48 -19.28 26.70
C PHE A 9 -31.53 -18.59 25.33
N CYS A 10 -32.67 -18.57 24.65
CA CYS A 10 -32.84 -17.81 23.40
C CYS A 10 -32.61 -16.30 23.59
N ALA A 11 -33.12 -15.71 24.67
CA ALA A 11 -32.91 -14.30 24.98
C ALA A 11 -31.43 -13.99 25.30
N LEU A 12 -30.74 -14.87 26.03
CA LEU A 12 -29.32 -14.74 26.34
C LEU A 12 -28.46 -14.87 25.06
N SER A 13 -28.78 -15.82 24.19
CA SER A 13 -28.09 -16.01 22.90
C SER A 13 -28.28 -14.81 21.96
N LEU A 14 -29.48 -14.22 21.93
CA LEU A 14 -29.70 -12.97 21.18
C LEU A 14 -28.91 -11.79 21.78
N LEU A 15 -28.81 -11.68 23.11
CA LEU A 15 -28.01 -10.64 23.77
C LEU A 15 -26.50 -10.76 23.45
N PHE A 16 -25.97 -11.98 23.28
CA PHE A 16 -24.59 -12.19 22.84
C PHE A 16 -24.37 -11.89 21.35
N LEU A 17 -25.39 -12.05 20.50
CA LEU A 17 -25.31 -11.74 19.07
C LEU A 17 -25.35 -10.23 18.77
N PHE A 18 -25.83 -9.41 19.71
CA PHE A 18 -25.79 -7.94 19.61
C PHE A 18 -24.62 -7.30 20.35
N SER A 19 -23.67 -8.10 20.85
CA SER A 19 -22.39 -7.56 21.30
C SER A 19 -21.58 -7.20 20.06
N CYS A 20 -21.95 -6.09 19.39
CA CYS A 20 -21.07 -5.41 18.46
C CYS A 20 -19.74 -5.22 19.18
N SER A 21 -18.66 -5.83 18.66
CA SER A 21 -17.35 -5.74 19.27
C SER A 21 -17.01 -4.26 19.42
N THR A 22 -17.03 -3.76 20.65
CA THR A 22 -16.67 -2.39 21.01
C THR A 22 -15.15 -2.27 21.10
N GLU A 23 -14.45 -3.03 20.25
CA GLU A 23 -13.01 -2.97 20.18
C GLU A 23 -12.62 -1.69 19.46
N ASN A 24 -11.84 -0.86 20.16
CA ASN A 24 -11.26 0.32 19.58
C ASN A 24 -10.34 -0.05 18.41
N LYS A 25 -10.66 0.48 17.24
CA LYS A 25 -9.89 0.39 16.01
C LYS A 25 -8.87 1.52 15.98
N LYS A 26 -7.68 1.20 15.48
CA LYS A 26 -6.55 2.15 15.41
C LYS A 26 -6.55 2.84 14.05
N LEU A 27 -6.51 4.17 14.08
CA LEU A 27 -6.29 5.01 12.92
C LEU A 27 -4.90 5.61 12.99
N ASN A 28 -4.11 5.39 11.94
CA ASN A 28 -2.90 6.15 11.70
C ASN A 28 -3.31 7.51 11.14
N ILE A 29 -2.78 8.59 11.73
CA ILE A 29 -3.04 9.95 11.24
C ILE A 29 -1.69 10.63 11.03
N LEU A 30 -1.50 11.22 9.85
CA LEU A 30 -0.34 12.04 9.50
C LEU A 30 -0.77 13.50 9.42
N ILE A 31 -0.05 14.37 10.13
CA ILE A 31 -0.46 15.76 10.36
C ILE A 31 0.75 16.65 10.14
N ASP A 32 0.55 17.67 9.30
CA ASP A 32 1.54 18.66 8.95
C ASP A 32 1.11 19.97 9.60
N ALA A 33 1.77 20.32 10.69
CA ALA A 33 1.66 21.64 11.29
C ALA A 33 2.47 22.63 10.46
N HIS A 34 1.88 23.05 9.33
CA HIS A 34 2.48 24.04 8.45
C HIS A 34 2.93 25.30 9.23
N TYR A 35 4.24 25.54 9.21
CA TYR A 35 4.87 26.79 9.67
C TYR A 35 4.49 27.22 11.10
N GLY A 36 4.55 26.29 12.06
CA GLY A 36 4.42 26.61 13.49
C GLY A 36 2.99 26.94 13.95
N LYS A 37 1.99 26.76 13.08
CA LYS A 37 0.59 26.85 13.48
C LYS A 37 0.12 25.51 14.00
N ALA A 38 -0.30 25.49 15.26
CA ALA A 38 -0.88 24.30 15.86
C ALA A 38 -2.13 23.86 15.06
N VAL A 39 -2.22 22.57 14.77
CA VAL A 39 -3.38 21.94 14.15
C VAL A 39 -4.34 21.48 15.25
N LYS A 40 -5.60 21.88 15.16
CA LYS A 40 -6.69 21.41 16.02
C LYS A 40 -7.54 20.42 15.21
N LEU A 41 -7.56 19.17 15.64
CA LEU A 41 -8.48 18.17 15.12
C LEU A 41 -9.67 18.02 16.08
N ILE A 42 -10.87 17.94 15.54
CA ILE A 42 -12.08 17.65 16.33
C ILE A 42 -12.76 16.43 15.71
N PHE A 43 -12.84 15.33 16.47
CA PHE A 43 -13.55 14.12 16.08
C PHE A 43 -14.95 14.10 16.67
N ASP A 44 -15.95 13.84 15.82
CA ASP A 44 -17.36 13.70 16.17
C ASP A 44 -17.93 14.84 17.03
N GLY A 45 -17.34 16.04 16.89
CA GLY A 45 -17.70 17.23 17.66
C GLY A 45 -17.33 17.20 19.14
N LYS A 46 -16.58 16.19 19.61
CA LYS A 46 -16.27 15.97 21.02
C LYS A 46 -14.76 15.94 21.28
N ASP A 47 -14.05 15.04 20.63
CA ASP A 47 -12.65 14.76 20.96
C ASP A 47 -11.73 15.74 20.24
N THR A 48 -11.10 16.63 21.01
CA THR A 48 -10.22 17.67 20.47
C THR A 48 -8.76 17.33 20.68
N LEU A 49 -8.00 17.17 19.60
CA LEU A 49 -6.56 16.98 19.61
C LEU A 49 -5.86 18.25 19.12
N LYS A 50 -4.91 18.77 19.92
CA LYS A 50 -4.09 19.93 19.56
C LYS A 50 -2.65 19.49 19.30
N ILE A 51 -2.14 19.85 18.13
CA ILE A 51 -0.90 19.29 17.60
C ILE A 51 -0.01 20.44 17.17
N ALA A 52 1.10 20.63 17.89
CA ALA A 52 1.95 21.81 17.72
C ALA A 52 2.99 21.68 16.59
N ARG A 53 3.27 20.46 16.12
CA ARG A 53 4.31 20.16 15.14
C ARG A 53 3.89 19.01 14.24
N ASP A 54 4.56 18.88 13.10
CA ASP A 54 4.42 17.73 12.22
C ASP A 54 4.59 16.44 13.04
N THR A 55 3.59 15.58 12.98
CA THR A 55 3.58 14.34 13.75
C THR A 55 2.71 13.30 13.07
N SER A 56 2.99 12.06 13.42
CA SER A 56 2.00 11.01 13.34
C SER A 56 1.39 10.73 14.70
N LEU A 57 0.17 10.21 14.71
CA LEU A 57 -0.45 9.70 15.92
C LEU A 57 -1.37 8.52 15.61
N LEU A 58 -1.53 7.66 16.63
CA LEU A 58 -2.53 6.60 16.64
C LEU A 58 -3.76 7.12 17.38
N TYR A 59 -4.89 7.20 16.68
CA TYR A 59 -6.18 7.54 17.25
C TYR A 59 -7.02 6.26 17.39
N SER A 60 -7.72 6.12 18.52
CA SER A 60 -8.56 4.96 18.81
C SER A 60 -10.02 5.35 18.68
N THR A 61 -10.78 4.64 17.85
CA THR A 61 -12.21 4.89 17.61
C THR A 61 -12.98 3.61 17.37
N THR A 62 -14.30 3.65 17.34
CA THR A 62 -15.14 2.49 16.99
C THR A 62 -15.21 2.28 15.48
N GLU A 63 -15.76 1.14 15.05
CA GLU A 63 -16.21 0.96 13.67
C GLU A 63 -17.42 1.85 13.37
N GLY A 64 -17.54 2.34 12.13
CA GLY A 64 -18.70 3.11 11.67
C GLY A 64 -18.36 4.46 11.05
N VAL A 65 -19.37 5.32 10.94
CA VAL A 65 -19.26 6.63 10.31
C VAL A 65 -18.80 7.67 11.34
N HIS A 66 -17.73 8.39 11.01
CA HIS A 66 -17.11 9.40 11.84
C HIS A 66 -16.94 10.72 11.08
N LYS A 67 -16.77 11.80 11.83
CA LYS A 67 -16.52 13.14 11.30
C LYS A 67 -15.26 13.72 11.92
N VAL A 68 -14.45 14.37 11.08
CA VAL A 68 -13.25 15.11 11.52
C VAL A 68 -13.27 16.52 10.95
N SER A 69 -13.00 17.51 11.78
CA SER A 69 -12.69 18.88 11.32
C SER A 69 -11.26 19.27 11.66
N VAL A 70 -10.68 20.15 10.84
CA VAL A 70 -9.30 20.64 10.98
C VAL A 70 -9.35 22.16 11.15
N ASN A 71 -8.82 22.70 12.25
CA ASN A 71 -8.77 24.14 12.54
C ASN A 71 -10.14 24.84 12.36
N ASP A 72 -11.20 24.21 12.89
CA ASP A 72 -12.58 24.72 12.82
C ASP A 72 -13.14 24.83 11.37
N SER A 73 -12.55 24.10 10.41
CA SER A 73 -13.10 23.92 9.06
C SER A 73 -14.42 23.15 9.09
N SER A 74 -15.07 23.07 7.92
CA SER A 74 -16.15 22.09 7.72
C SER A 74 -15.67 20.68 8.07
N ALA A 75 -16.55 19.92 8.73
CA ALA A 75 -16.29 18.54 9.06
C ALA A 75 -16.34 17.67 7.79
N LYS A 76 -15.37 16.77 7.67
CA LYS A 76 -15.33 15.74 6.64
C LYS A 76 -15.76 14.41 7.24
N GLU A 77 -16.58 13.68 6.52
CA GLU A 77 -17.07 12.37 6.93
C GLU A 77 -16.17 11.26 6.38
N PHE A 78 -15.95 10.21 7.17
CA PHE A 78 -15.23 9.01 6.79
C PHE A 78 -15.82 7.79 7.50
N THR A 79 -15.65 6.60 6.93
CA THR A 79 -16.13 5.34 7.52
C THR A 79 -14.95 4.49 7.93
N VAL A 80 -14.93 4.03 9.17
CA VAL A 80 -13.89 3.16 9.73
C VAL A 80 -14.40 1.73 9.71
N SER A 81 -13.65 0.83 9.07
CA SER A 81 -13.91 -0.61 9.08
C SER A 81 -13.42 -1.29 10.36
N ASP A 82 -13.72 -2.58 10.48
CA ASP A 82 -13.30 -3.48 11.54
C ASP A 82 -11.76 -3.62 11.70
N LYS A 83 -10.99 -3.19 10.71
CA LYS A 83 -9.51 -3.25 10.69
C LYS A 83 -8.83 -1.92 11.03
N GLY A 84 -9.57 -0.83 11.16
CA GLY A 84 -9.00 0.51 11.25
C GLY A 84 -8.39 0.97 9.92
N GLY A 85 -7.41 1.86 9.95
CA GLY A 85 -6.88 2.42 8.69
C GLY A 85 -5.96 3.62 8.83
N LEU A 86 -5.86 4.36 7.74
CA LEU A 86 -5.11 5.61 7.62
C LEU A 86 -6.07 6.76 7.32
N LEU A 87 -6.07 7.78 8.16
CA LEU A 87 -6.76 9.04 7.93
C LEU A 87 -5.80 10.06 7.31
N ASN A 88 -6.03 10.39 6.05
CA ASN A 88 -5.19 11.24 5.21
C ASN A 88 -5.68 12.69 5.18
N LEU A 89 -5.41 13.43 6.26
CA LEU A 89 -5.89 14.81 6.39
C LEU A 89 -5.11 15.81 5.52
N ASN A 90 -3.88 15.47 5.12
CA ASN A 90 -2.98 16.36 4.40
C ASN A 90 -2.92 16.07 2.90
N ASN A 91 -3.87 15.28 2.36
CA ASN A 91 -3.93 14.92 0.95
C ASN A 91 -2.58 14.36 0.43
N ARG A 92 -1.96 13.46 1.21
CA ARG A 92 -0.71 12.79 0.87
C ARG A 92 -0.97 11.56 0.01
N GLU A 93 0.05 11.14 -0.73
CA GLU A 93 0.03 9.86 -1.44
C GLU A 93 0.85 8.82 -0.67
N PHE A 94 0.42 7.58 -0.77
CA PHE A 94 1.04 6.45 -0.09
C PHE A 94 1.23 5.28 -1.04
N VAL A 95 2.18 4.42 -0.69
CA VAL A 95 2.42 3.14 -1.34
C VAL A 95 2.35 2.06 -0.27
N ALA A 96 1.41 1.13 -0.44
CA ALA A 96 1.52 -0.17 0.19
C ALA A 96 2.43 -1.05 -0.66
N TYR A 97 3.36 -1.75 -0.04
CA TYR A 97 4.32 -2.63 -0.71
C TYR A 97 4.43 -3.98 0.01
N GLU A 98 4.70 -5.02 -0.78
CA GLU A 98 4.90 -6.39 -0.33
C GLU A 98 6.30 -6.60 0.25
N ILE A 99 6.37 -7.37 1.35
CA ILE A 99 7.61 -7.80 2.02
C ILE A 99 7.61 -9.32 2.01
N ARG A 100 8.68 -9.91 1.46
CA ARG A 100 8.80 -11.36 1.34
C ARG A 100 9.80 -11.92 2.35
N TYR A 101 9.36 -12.89 3.13
CA TYR A 101 10.18 -13.69 4.02
C TYR A 101 10.41 -15.05 3.38
N VAL A 102 11.66 -15.49 3.29
CA VAL A 102 12.02 -16.80 2.74
C VAL A 102 12.84 -17.56 3.78
N SER A 103 12.55 -18.85 3.96
CA SER A 103 13.37 -19.73 4.80
C SER A 103 14.82 -19.78 4.32
N GLN A 104 15.78 -19.58 5.22
CA GLN A 104 17.23 -19.58 4.96
C GLN A 104 17.84 -20.95 4.62
N ASP A 105 17.07 -21.90 4.08
CA ASP A 105 17.64 -23.14 3.55
C ASP A 105 18.30 -22.87 2.18
N ASN A 106 19.51 -22.27 2.24
CA ASN A 106 20.62 -22.14 1.29
C ASN A 106 20.41 -22.13 -0.24
N SER A 107 19.19 -22.07 -0.75
CA SER A 107 18.88 -21.74 -2.12
C SER A 107 18.50 -20.26 -2.12
N ARG A 108 19.36 -19.43 -2.70
CA ARG A 108 19.06 -18.04 -3.00
C ARG A 108 17.73 -17.99 -3.76
N ALA A 109 16.64 -17.73 -3.05
CA ALA A 109 15.38 -17.40 -3.66
C ALA A 109 15.53 -16.02 -4.27
N ASN A 110 16.10 -15.97 -5.46
CA ASN A 110 15.99 -14.79 -6.30
C ASN A 110 14.50 -14.46 -6.43
N PHE A 111 14.16 -13.18 -6.43
CA PHE A 111 12.84 -12.68 -6.82
C PHE A 111 12.32 -13.25 -8.16
N ALA A 112 13.21 -13.90 -8.94
CA ALA A 112 12.98 -14.51 -10.24
C ALA A 112 12.58 -16.01 -10.22
N ASP A 113 12.84 -16.78 -9.15
CA ASP A 113 12.70 -18.25 -9.20
C ASP A 113 11.30 -18.78 -8.80
N PHE A 114 10.38 -17.88 -8.47
CA PHE A 114 9.00 -18.26 -8.23
C PHE A 114 8.13 -17.77 -9.39
N ASN A 115 7.88 -18.69 -10.33
CA ASN A 115 6.82 -18.64 -11.33
C ASN A 115 5.41 -18.78 -10.69
N ASP A 116 5.23 -18.31 -9.45
CA ASP A 116 3.88 -18.09 -8.98
C ASP A 116 3.35 -16.92 -9.79
N PHE A 117 2.16 -17.09 -10.39
CA PHE A 117 1.39 -16.10 -11.12
C PHE A 117 0.93 -14.95 -10.20
N VAL A 118 1.83 -14.40 -9.39
CA VAL A 118 1.57 -13.25 -8.55
C VAL A 118 1.49 -12.05 -9.48
N LEU A 119 0.27 -11.49 -9.57
CA LEU A 119 0.01 -10.23 -10.24
C LEU A 119 0.78 -9.12 -9.53
N LYS A 120 2.06 -8.93 -9.84
CA LYS A 120 2.80 -7.78 -9.30
C LYS A 120 2.47 -6.55 -10.14
N SER A 121 2.67 -5.40 -9.52
CA SER A 121 2.32 -4.12 -10.11
C SER A 121 3.51 -3.19 -10.21
N THR A 122 3.49 -2.38 -11.27
CA THR A 122 4.39 -1.27 -11.50
C THR A 122 3.67 0.01 -11.11
N ILE A 123 4.36 0.96 -10.48
CA ILE A 123 3.77 2.26 -10.14
C ILE A 123 4.56 3.42 -10.74
N LEU A 124 3.88 4.54 -10.94
CA LEU A 124 4.47 5.82 -11.31
C LEU A 124 4.42 6.78 -10.12
N ILE A 125 5.60 7.24 -9.73
CA ILE A 125 5.80 8.25 -8.69
C ILE A 125 6.49 9.43 -9.35
N ASP A 126 5.82 10.58 -9.43
CA ASP A 126 6.28 11.76 -10.14
C ASP A 126 6.78 11.42 -11.56
N SER A 127 8.09 11.54 -11.80
CA SER A 127 8.75 11.21 -13.07
C SER A 127 9.55 9.90 -13.01
N PHE A 128 9.26 9.02 -12.06
CA PHE A 128 9.95 7.76 -11.83
C PHE A 128 8.98 6.56 -11.89
N VAL A 129 9.34 5.57 -12.69
CA VAL A 129 8.67 4.28 -12.74
C VAL A 129 9.38 3.34 -11.77
N VAL A 130 8.63 2.74 -10.86
CA VAL A 130 9.13 1.74 -9.91
C VAL A 130 8.57 0.37 -10.30
N VAL A 131 9.47 -0.56 -10.61
CA VAL A 131 9.16 -1.93 -11.05
C VAL A 131 9.74 -2.91 -10.02
N PRO A 132 8.92 -3.75 -9.36
CA PRO A 132 9.42 -4.87 -8.56
C PRO A 132 10.28 -5.80 -9.42
N ASN A 133 11.43 -6.22 -8.90
CA ASN A 133 12.30 -7.15 -9.59
C ASN A 133 11.58 -8.51 -9.80
N GLY A 134 11.85 -9.13 -10.94
CA GLY A 134 11.12 -10.32 -11.38
C GLY A 134 9.73 -10.05 -11.95
N LEU A 135 9.29 -8.78 -12.04
CA LEU A 135 8.09 -8.37 -12.79
C LEU A 135 8.51 -7.72 -14.12
N LEU A 136 8.08 -8.30 -15.24
CA LEU A 136 8.33 -7.80 -16.60
C LEU A 136 9.82 -7.73 -16.98
N SER A 137 10.07 -7.74 -18.30
CA SER A 137 11.39 -7.38 -18.80
C SER A 137 11.71 -5.95 -18.36
N LYS A 138 12.82 -5.75 -17.64
CA LYS A 138 13.37 -4.43 -17.27
C LYS A 138 13.71 -3.56 -18.49
N ALA A 139 13.50 -4.06 -19.70
CA ALA A 139 13.67 -3.32 -20.95
C ALA A 139 12.73 -2.11 -21.00
N ASP A 140 13.29 -0.98 -21.40
CA ASP A 140 12.54 0.27 -21.53
C ASP A 140 11.38 0.14 -22.50
N SER A 141 11.48 -0.72 -23.52
CA SER A 141 10.40 -0.98 -24.47
C SER A 141 9.14 -1.54 -23.80
N SER A 142 9.27 -2.42 -22.83
CA SER A 142 8.13 -2.96 -22.07
C SER A 142 7.51 -1.90 -21.17
N ILE A 143 8.34 -1.10 -20.50
CA ILE A 143 7.88 -0.02 -19.63
C ILE A 143 7.16 1.07 -20.44
N ARG A 144 7.67 1.41 -21.63
CA ARG A 144 7.02 2.38 -22.54
C ARG A 144 5.61 1.97 -22.93
N LYS A 145 5.36 0.68 -23.18
CA LYS A 145 4.03 0.19 -23.56
C LYS A 145 2.98 0.40 -22.45
N ILE A 146 3.40 0.39 -21.19
CA ILE A 146 2.49 0.54 -20.04
C ILE A 146 2.46 1.97 -19.49
N LEU A 147 3.37 2.84 -19.92
CA LEU A 147 3.50 4.21 -19.42
C LEU A 147 2.22 5.06 -19.57
N PRO A 148 1.44 4.98 -20.67
CA PRO A 148 0.17 5.71 -20.76
C PRO A 148 -0.82 5.30 -19.67
N LYS A 149 -0.94 3.99 -19.40
CA LYS A 149 -1.81 3.46 -18.34
C LYS A 149 -1.33 3.90 -16.96
N LEU A 150 -0.01 3.86 -16.72
CA LEU A 150 0.60 4.36 -15.49
C LEU A 150 0.33 5.85 -15.26
N ARG A 151 0.29 6.67 -16.32
CA ARG A 151 -0.04 8.10 -16.21
C ARG A 151 -1.51 8.34 -15.87
N GLU A 152 -2.40 7.44 -16.28
CA GLU A 152 -3.82 7.54 -16.01
C GLU A 152 -4.16 7.08 -14.58
N SER A 153 -3.66 5.92 -14.15
CA SER A 153 -4.05 5.29 -12.88
C SER A 153 -3.00 5.37 -11.76
N GLY A 154 -1.77 5.75 -12.08
CA GLY A 154 -0.62 5.67 -11.17
C GLY A 154 -0.09 4.25 -10.91
N THR A 155 -0.87 3.20 -11.22
CA THR A 155 -0.54 1.79 -10.96
C THR A 155 -0.95 0.90 -12.13
N TYR A 156 -0.05 0.02 -12.57
CA TYR A 156 -0.30 -0.96 -13.62
C TYR A 156 -0.07 -2.38 -13.09
N TYR A 157 -1.06 -3.25 -13.23
CA TYR A 157 -0.96 -4.67 -12.85
C TYR A 157 -0.62 -5.51 -14.08
N SER A 158 0.43 -6.33 -14.00
CA SER A 158 0.73 -7.30 -15.07
C SER A 158 -0.24 -8.46 -15.01
N GLY A 159 -0.82 -8.89 -16.14
CA GLY A 159 -1.67 -10.09 -16.20
C GLY A 159 -3.11 -9.88 -16.66
N GLY A 160 -3.53 -8.64 -16.93
CA GLY A 160 -4.79 -8.36 -17.64
C GLY A 160 -6.08 -8.68 -16.87
N ALA A 161 -5.99 -9.19 -15.64
CA ALA A 161 -7.16 -9.51 -14.84
C ALA A 161 -7.72 -8.25 -14.16
N THR A 162 -8.67 -7.61 -14.83
CA THR A 162 -9.58 -6.63 -14.23
C THR A 162 -10.46 -7.36 -13.22
N GLY A 163 -10.25 -7.15 -11.92
CA GLY A 163 -11.07 -7.79 -10.87
C GLY A 163 -10.36 -8.17 -9.58
N PHE A 164 -9.02 -8.09 -9.52
CA PHE A 164 -8.24 -8.37 -8.30
C PHE A 164 -7.92 -7.10 -7.48
N GLU A 165 -8.78 -6.08 -7.53
CA GLU A 165 -8.53 -4.82 -6.82
C GLU A 165 -8.37 -5.00 -5.30
N ASP A 166 -8.93 -6.09 -4.76
CA ASP A 166 -8.92 -6.43 -3.33
C ASP A 166 -7.74 -7.30 -2.90
N ALA A 167 -7.12 -8.05 -3.81
CA ALA A 167 -5.96 -8.90 -3.50
C ALA A 167 -4.67 -8.09 -3.68
N PHE A 168 -4.15 -7.55 -2.58
CA PHE A 168 -2.92 -6.77 -2.60
C PHE A 168 -1.70 -7.66 -2.87
N HIS A 169 -1.10 -7.51 -4.07
CA HIS A 169 0.16 -8.14 -4.46
C HIS A 169 1.09 -7.10 -5.10
N GLY A 170 2.36 -7.08 -4.71
CA GLY A 170 3.34 -6.10 -5.18
C GLY A 170 3.16 -4.70 -4.58
N LEU A 171 2.78 -3.71 -5.41
CA LEU A 171 2.74 -2.28 -5.09
C LEU A 171 1.35 -1.68 -5.32
N LYS A 172 0.80 -0.98 -4.33
CA LYS A 172 -0.49 -0.29 -4.48
C LYS A 172 -0.31 1.15 -4.05
N LYS A 173 -0.29 2.04 -5.05
CA LYS A 173 -0.31 3.48 -4.82
C LYS A 173 -1.75 3.92 -4.64
N PHE A 174 -2.01 4.79 -3.67
CA PHE A 174 -3.30 5.44 -3.51
C PHE A 174 -3.13 6.95 -3.31
N GLY A 175 -4.09 7.67 -3.89
CA GLY A 175 -3.99 9.09 -4.19
C GLY A 175 -4.46 10.00 -3.06
N LYS A 176 -4.19 11.28 -3.29
CA LYS A 176 -4.46 12.43 -2.41
C LYS A 176 -5.95 12.63 -2.09
N ASP A 177 -6.81 12.10 -2.95
CA ASP A 177 -8.26 12.35 -2.91
C ASP A 177 -9.00 11.44 -1.94
N LYS A 178 -8.31 10.42 -1.38
CA LYS A 178 -8.88 9.52 -0.38
C LYS A 178 -8.60 10.07 1.02
N LEU A 179 -9.65 10.54 1.68
CA LEU A 179 -9.59 10.96 3.08
C LEU A 179 -9.29 9.79 4.02
N PHE A 180 -9.85 8.62 3.76
CA PHE A 180 -9.65 7.43 4.56
C PHE A 180 -9.29 6.23 3.69
N VAL A 181 -8.39 5.40 4.21
CA VAL A 181 -7.95 4.17 3.55
C VAL A 181 -8.01 3.04 4.57
N ASP A 182 -8.88 2.07 4.32
CA ASP A 182 -9.00 0.88 5.14
C ASP A 182 -7.68 0.12 5.22
N LYS A 183 -7.37 -0.38 6.43
CA LYS A 183 -6.16 -1.17 6.63
C LYS A 183 -6.28 -2.52 5.92
N PHE A 184 -5.39 -2.74 4.97
CA PHE A 184 -5.16 -4.04 4.33
C PHE A 184 -3.70 -4.49 4.45
N TRP A 185 -2.85 -3.68 5.09
CA TRP A 185 -1.43 -3.97 5.30
C TRP A 185 -1.17 -4.54 6.70
N ASP A 186 -0.05 -5.25 6.87
CA ASP A 186 0.34 -5.84 8.14
C ASP A 186 1.03 -4.82 9.06
N TYR A 187 2.03 -4.11 8.54
CA TYR A 187 2.87 -3.17 9.30
C TYR A 187 2.51 -1.71 8.98
N ASP A 188 2.16 -0.94 10.01
CA ASP A 188 1.84 0.48 9.90
C ASP A 188 3.08 1.33 9.56
N LEU A 189 2.86 2.61 9.28
CA LEU A 189 3.88 3.59 8.84
C LEU A 189 5.13 3.68 9.74
N PHE A 190 5.01 3.28 11.00
CA PHE A 190 6.05 3.43 12.03
C PHE A 190 6.38 2.11 12.71
N ASP A 191 5.77 1.01 12.27
CA ASP A 191 6.08 -0.29 12.82
C ASP A 191 7.49 -0.69 12.39
N GLU A 192 8.26 -1.22 13.33
CA GLU A 192 9.51 -1.87 12.99
C GLU A 192 9.20 -3.15 12.22
N ILE A 193 9.65 -3.21 10.97
CA ILE A 193 9.48 -4.40 10.15
C ILE A 193 10.52 -5.43 10.62
N PRO A 194 10.09 -6.59 11.17
CA PRO A 194 11.02 -7.59 11.66
C PRO A 194 11.83 -8.16 10.49
N GLN A 195 13.10 -8.48 10.72
CA GLN A 195 13.93 -9.13 9.69
C GLN A 195 13.55 -10.59 9.46
N THR A 196 12.94 -11.23 10.47
CA THR A 196 12.54 -12.64 10.42
C THR A 196 11.15 -12.82 11.04
N ILE A 197 10.40 -13.81 10.54
CA ILE A 197 9.11 -14.20 11.10
C ILE A 197 9.06 -15.72 11.28
N SER A 198 8.29 -16.17 12.28
CA SER A 198 7.97 -17.58 12.44
C SER A 198 6.77 -17.95 11.58
N VAL A 199 6.95 -18.91 10.67
CA VAL A 199 5.87 -19.45 9.84
C VAL A 199 5.63 -20.89 10.27
N GLN A 200 4.40 -21.22 10.67
CA GLN A 200 4.04 -22.61 10.92
C GLN A 200 3.90 -23.34 9.58
N THR A 201 4.84 -24.22 9.28
CA THR A 201 4.76 -25.11 8.12
C THR A 201 4.04 -26.40 8.52
N SER A 202 3.16 -26.90 7.65
CA SER A 202 2.61 -28.24 7.85
C SER A 202 3.75 -29.26 7.65
N LYS A 203 3.73 -30.37 8.39
CA LYS A 203 4.73 -31.46 8.26
C LYS A 203 4.84 -32.05 6.84
N TYR A 204 3.91 -31.72 5.96
CA TYR A 204 3.84 -32.19 4.58
C TYR A 204 4.25 -31.13 3.56
N ALA A 205 4.63 -29.92 3.99
CA ALA A 205 5.17 -28.89 3.11
C ALA A 205 6.61 -29.24 2.74
N VAL A 206 6.79 -29.88 1.58
CA VAL A 206 8.10 -30.17 0.99
C VAL A 206 8.46 -29.01 0.06
N GLY A 207 9.34 -28.11 0.50
CA GLY A 207 9.85 -27.01 -0.33
C GLY A 207 10.22 -25.73 0.43
N ASN A 208 10.82 -24.78 -0.28
CA ASN A 208 11.08 -23.43 0.24
C ASN A 208 9.77 -22.80 0.73
N THR A 209 9.72 -22.47 2.01
CA THR A 209 8.55 -21.79 2.57
C THR A 209 8.77 -20.29 2.42
N SER A 210 7.91 -19.62 1.66
CA SER A 210 7.86 -18.15 1.65
C SER A 210 6.57 -17.65 2.25
N ALA A 211 6.68 -16.60 3.07
CA ALA A 211 5.54 -15.89 3.59
C ALA A 211 5.62 -14.43 3.15
N THR A 212 4.46 -13.88 2.80
CA THR A 212 4.31 -12.49 2.42
C THR A 212 3.70 -11.71 3.58
N ARG A 213 4.24 -10.51 3.82
CA ARG A 213 3.59 -9.45 4.59
C ARG A 213 3.58 -8.19 3.76
N SER A 214 3.03 -7.13 4.31
CA SER A 214 2.85 -5.86 3.64
C SER A 214 3.08 -4.70 4.60
N SER A 215 3.60 -3.60 4.07
CA SER A 215 3.79 -2.36 4.80
C SER A 215 3.34 -1.18 3.95
N ILE A 216 3.18 -0.02 4.57
CA ILE A 216 2.78 1.23 3.95
C ILE A 216 3.81 2.32 4.22
N LEU A 217 4.12 3.13 3.21
CA LEU A 217 4.95 4.32 3.35
C LEU A 217 4.37 5.51 2.58
N PRO A 218 4.67 6.76 2.99
CA PRO A 218 4.45 7.92 2.14
C PRO A 218 5.23 7.75 0.83
N VAL A 219 4.65 8.20 -0.30
CA VAL A 219 5.21 7.98 -1.64
C VAL A 219 6.69 8.40 -1.76
N ASN A 220 7.07 9.55 -1.21
CA ASN A 220 8.45 10.05 -1.29
C ASN A 220 9.42 9.16 -0.49
N THR A 221 9.00 8.72 0.69
CA THR A 221 9.77 7.79 1.53
C THR A 221 9.92 6.44 0.84
N PHE A 222 8.84 5.93 0.24
CA PHE A 222 8.88 4.69 -0.53
C PHE A 222 9.81 4.81 -1.75
N LEU A 223 9.80 5.93 -2.47
CA LEU A 223 10.70 6.13 -3.60
C LEU A 223 12.17 6.07 -3.18
N ILE A 224 12.53 6.70 -2.06
CA ILE A 224 13.88 6.61 -1.49
C ILE A 224 14.20 5.17 -1.10
N TYR A 225 13.27 4.48 -0.41
CA TYR A 225 13.41 3.06 -0.08
C TYR A 225 13.66 2.19 -1.33
N ALA A 226 12.91 2.38 -2.40
CA ALA A 226 13.07 1.66 -3.66
C ALA A 226 14.41 1.95 -4.35
N PHE A 227 14.92 3.18 -4.27
CA PHE A 227 16.26 3.51 -4.78
C PHE A 227 17.39 2.81 -4.01
N LEU A 228 17.22 2.63 -2.70
CA LEU A 228 18.21 1.98 -1.83
C LEU A 228 18.16 0.45 -1.95
N ASN A 229 16.98 -0.14 -2.18
CA ASN A 229 16.77 -1.59 -2.27
C ASN A 229 16.74 -2.09 -3.72
N LYS A 230 17.88 -1.96 -4.42
CA LYS A 230 18.00 -2.31 -5.86
C LYS A 230 17.81 -3.80 -6.16
N ASP A 231 18.00 -4.66 -5.17
CA ASP A 231 17.77 -6.10 -5.29
C ASP A 231 16.28 -6.43 -5.33
N GLU A 232 15.43 -5.55 -4.82
CA GLU A 232 13.97 -5.70 -4.82
C GLU A 232 13.29 -4.85 -5.88
N PHE A 233 13.83 -3.67 -6.21
CA PHE A 233 13.20 -2.72 -7.12
C PHE A 233 14.14 -2.22 -8.21
N THR A 234 13.57 -2.00 -9.39
CA THR A 234 14.18 -1.23 -10.46
C THR A 234 13.45 0.11 -10.55
N VAL A 235 14.17 1.20 -10.29
CA VAL A 235 13.65 2.56 -10.42
C VAL A 235 14.24 3.22 -11.67
N LYS A 236 13.40 3.74 -12.56
CA LYS A 236 13.82 4.40 -13.80
C LYS A 236 13.12 5.74 -13.99
N SER A 237 13.86 6.75 -14.43
CA SER A 237 13.23 8.02 -14.80
C SER A 237 12.48 7.87 -16.13
N VAL A 238 11.29 8.46 -16.21
CA VAL A 238 10.50 8.52 -17.45
C VAL A 238 11.31 9.14 -18.58
N LYS A 239 12.10 10.17 -18.28
CA LYS A 239 13.00 10.81 -19.25
C LYS A 239 13.98 9.81 -19.87
N SER A 240 14.72 9.03 -19.05
CA SER A 240 15.68 8.04 -19.54
C SER A 240 15.02 6.94 -20.39
N ILE A 241 13.81 6.52 -19.98
CA ILE A 241 13.02 5.54 -20.71
C ILE A 241 12.64 6.07 -22.10
N MET A 242 12.38 7.36 -22.25
CA MET A 242 12.05 7.96 -23.54
C MET A 242 13.30 8.20 -24.41
N GLU A 243 14.37 8.74 -23.83
CA GLU A 243 15.62 9.11 -24.54
C GLU A 243 16.39 7.91 -25.08
N GLY A 244 16.41 6.76 -24.38
CA GLY A 244 17.05 5.52 -24.86
C GLY A 244 16.46 4.95 -26.16
N THR A 245 15.41 5.58 -26.70
CA THR A 245 14.79 5.29 -28.00
C THR A 245 15.31 6.21 -29.11
N GLU A 246 15.61 7.47 -28.81
CA GLU A 246 16.10 8.43 -29.81
C GLU A 246 17.48 8.05 -30.30
N ASP A 247 18.36 7.62 -29.40
CA ASP A 247 19.72 7.22 -29.77
C ASP A 247 19.72 5.95 -30.63
N LYS A 248 18.86 4.97 -30.30
CA LYS A 248 18.73 3.74 -31.10
C LYS A 248 18.04 3.96 -32.45
N ALA A 249 17.07 4.87 -32.53
CA ALA A 249 16.42 5.24 -33.78
C ALA A 249 17.37 6.00 -34.71
N LYS A 250 18.13 6.97 -34.17
CA LYS A 250 19.17 7.70 -34.91
C LYS A 250 20.28 6.76 -35.39
N GLN A 251 20.70 5.81 -34.55
CA GLN A 251 21.73 4.84 -34.92
C GLN A 251 21.28 3.88 -36.03
N LYS A 252 20.03 3.38 -35.96
CA LYS A 252 19.44 2.57 -37.03
C LYS A 252 19.28 3.36 -38.33
N GLU A 253 18.88 4.64 -38.27
CA GLU A 253 18.79 5.51 -39.45
C GLU A 253 20.17 5.75 -40.09
N LEU A 254 21.23 5.85 -39.28
CA LEU A 254 22.61 5.93 -39.75
C LEU A 254 23.08 4.64 -40.42
N GLU A 255 22.78 3.47 -39.83
CA GLU A 255 23.11 2.15 -40.39
C GLU A 255 22.37 1.89 -41.72
N ASP A 256 21.06 2.22 -41.77
CA ASP A 256 20.24 2.08 -42.99
C ASP A 256 20.70 3.02 -44.12
N LYS A 257 21.30 4.17 -43.79
CA LYS A 257 21.93 5.07 -44.78
C LYS A 257 23.30 4.57 -45.24
N GLN A 258 24.07 3.90 -44.37
CA GLN A 258 25.38 3.33 -44.72
C GLN A 258 25.27 2.07 -45.60
N MET A 259 24.18 1.30 -45.47
CA MET A 259 23.94 0.11 -46.32
C MET A 259 23.34 0.41 -47.71
N LYS A 260 23.12 1.69 -48.06
CA LYS A 260 22.59 2.11 -49.37
C LYS A 260 23.66 2.63 -50.34
N PHE A 261 24.94 2.42 -50.02
CA PHE A 261 26.08 2.74 -50.88
C PHE A 261 26.76 1.46 -51.37
#